data_AF-A0A6N8HKL4-F1
#
_entry.id   AF-A0A6N8HKL4-F1
#
_cell.length_a   1.000
_cell.length_b   1.000
_cell.length_c   1.000
_cell.angle_alpha   90.00
_cell.angle_beta   90.00
_cell.angle_gamma   90.00
#
_symmetry.space_group_name_H-M   'P 1'
#
loop_
_entity.id
_entity.type
_entity.pdbx_description
1 polymer ?
#
loop_
_entity_poly.entity_id
_entity_poly.type
_entity_poly.pdbx_seq_one_letter_code
_entity_poly.pdbx_strand_id
1 'polypeptide(L)'
;MKHRLINVMRWIGRRVVLTPERDHAVAKWLILVCWLGTTAAAVTVAIGSPTGAGMLAHASDIAKAVGLNGLAFLIVSLVLGIVLSLMYVPLPRLALGSLLYMMALSVAILYYVKSGLLFSYIAGIGYGLAVGLIGLAVIFLIRKKVGRVILLGAAGLVVVAILAGKLDEQELSLQVTGDAPATIDVSNPGESGPHDFTFFTYGSGDDVQRAEYGAEVDEVTPTVDASDFITKWPEKREAFWEFGPENLPLNGRTWLPDGDGPFPVVLMVHGNHTMEYFSTDGYDYLGEQLASRGFLAISVDEDFVNYSNVSGSPNDNYQLRAWLLLKHLAQLQRMNQSETSALFGKADFDQVALIGHSRGDRRWQWPGITRLSLAMMKP
;
A
#
# COMPACT_ATOMS: atom_id res chain seq x y z
N MET A 1 -25.00 1.15 55.86
CA MET A 1 -24.17 1.21 54.62
C MET A 1 -23.56 -0.13 54.22
N LYS A 2 -22.81 -0.83 55.09
CA LYS A 2 -22.12 -2.10 54.74
C LYS A 2 -23.04 -3.19 54.16
N HIS A 3 -24.25 -3.40 54.70
CA HIS A 3 -25.19 -4.39 54.16
C HIS A 3 -25.70 -4.08 52.75
N ARG A 4 -25.95 -2.80 52.41
CA ARG A 4 -26.39 -2.41 51.06
C ARG A 4 -25.27 -2.66 50.04
N LEU A 5 -24.02 -2.34 50.42
CA LEU A 5 -22.85 -2.59 49.57
C LEU A 5 -22.66 -4.09 49.29
N ILE A 6 -22.77 -4.95 50.31
CA ILE A 6 -22.66 -6.41 50.15
C ILE A 6 -23.75 -6.95 49.22
N ASN A 7 -24.98 -6.46 49.31
CA ASN A 7 -26.07 -6.89 48.44
C ASN A 7 -25.86 -6.47 46.98
N VAL A 8 -25.36 -5.25 46.75
CA VAL A 8 -25.00 -4.77 45.40
C VAL A 8 -23.85 -5.59 44.82
N MET A 9 -22.81 -5.88 45.60
CA MET A 9 -21.68 -6.70 45.14
C MET A 9 -22.09 -8.15 44.83
N ARG A 10 -22.95 -8.76 45.66
CA ARG A 10 -23.52 -10.09 45.38
C ARG A 10 -24.39 -10.07 44.12
N TRP A 11 -25.16 -9.00 43.91
CA TRP A 11 -25.96 -8.83 42.71
C TRP A 11 -25.09 -8.72 41.46
N ILE A 12 -24.06 -7.85 41.46
CA ILE A 12 -23.10 -7.74 40.35
C ILE A 12 -22.42 -9.09 40.07
N GLY A 13 -21.90 -9.74 41.11
CA GLY A 13 -21.24 -11.05 40.98
C GLY A 13 -22.15 -12.10 40.34
N ARG A 14 -23.43 -12.16 40.74
CA ARG A 14 -24.41 -13.03 40.11
C ARG A 14 -24.63 -12.68 38.64
N ARG A 15 -24.74 -11.40 38.28
CA ARG A 15 -24.91 -10.98 36.87
C ARG A 15 -23.70 -11.33 36.02
N VAL A 16 -22.48 -11.18 36.54
CA VAL A 16 -21.25 -11.57 35.86
C VAL A 16 -21.24 -13.07 35.56
N VAL A 17 -21.54 -13.92 36.56
CA VAL A 17 -21.61 -15.38 36.39
C VAL A 17 -22.69 -15.80 35.38
N LEU A 18 -23.82 -15.09 35.34
CA LEU A 18 -24.91 -15.36 34.40
C LEU A 18 -24.67 -14.81 32.98
N THR A 19 -23.54 -14.13 32.72
CA THR A 19 -23.25 -13.54 31.40
C THR A 19 -23.38 -14.55 30.24
N PRO A 20 -22.73 -15.74 30.27
CA PRO A 20 -22.82 -16.72 29.18
C PRO A 20 -24.10 -17.58 29.19
N GLU A 21 -25.03 -17.39 30.13
CA GLU A 21 -26.19 -18.28 30.35
C GLU A 21 -27.04 -18.49 29.08
N ARG A 22 -27.14 -17.45 28.24
CA ARG A 22 -27.94 -17.46 27.00
C ARG A 22 -27.11 -17.73 25.74
N ASP A 23 -25.80 -17.90 25.88
CA ASP A 23 -24.86 -18.14 24.77
C ASP A 23 -24.79 -19.65 24.43
N HIS A 24 -25.88 -20.15 23.83
CA HIS A 24 -25.99 -21.52 23.34
C HIS A 24 -25.06 -21.80 22.14
N ALA A 25 -25.02 -23.04 21.65
CA ALA A 25 -24.09 -23.47 20.60
C ALA A 25 -24.07 -22.56 19.35
N VAL A 26 -25.22 -22.06 18.87
CA VAL A 26 -25.26 -21.12 17.73
C VAL A 26 -24.58 -19.80 18.06
N ALA A 27 -24.81 -19.26 19.26
CA ALA A 27 -24.18 -18.02 19.73
C ALA A 27 -22.66 -18.17 19.86
N LYS A 28 -22.17 -19.32 20.33
CA LYS A 28 -20.72 -19.61 20.40
C LYS A 28 -20.06 -19.62 19.02
N TRP A 29 -20.73 -20.20 18.02
CA TRP A 29 -20.25 -20.13 16.63
C TRP A 29 -20.30 -18.69 16.08
N LEU A 30 -21.32 -17.91 16.45
CA LEU A 30 -21.39 -16.50 16.06
C LEU A 30 -20.26 -15.66 16.68
N ILE A 31 -19.86 -15.93 17.93
CA ILE A 31 -18.68 -15.31 18.54
C ILE A 31 -17.43 -15.61 17.70
N LEU A 32 -17.25 -16.87 17.26
CA LEU A 32 -16.13 -17.23 16.39
C LEU A 32 -16.18 -16.49 15.05
N VAL A 33 -17.36 -16.38 14.43
CA VAL A 33 -17.54 -15.60 13.18
C VAL A 33 -17.15 -14.15 13.40
N CYS A 34 -17.58 -13.53 14.50
CA CYS A 34 -17.22 -12.14 14.81
C CYS A 34 -15.70 -12.00 15.02
N TRP A 35 -15.06 -12.95 15.70
CA TRP A 35 -13.60 -12.94 15.89
C TRP A 35 -12.84 -13.08 14.57
N LEU A 36 -13.27 -13.97 13.68
CA LEU A 36 -12.70 -14.09 12.34
C LEU A 36 -12.90 -12.80 11.53
N GLY A 37 -14.09 -12.21 11.59
CA GLY A 37 -14.41 -10.95 10.91
C GLY A 37 -13.58 -9.76 11.39
N THR A 38 -13.34 -9.62 12.70
CA THR A 38 -12.47 -8.56 13.22
C THR A 38 -11.00 -8.82 12.92
N THR A 39 -10.58 -10.09 12.97
CA THR A 39 -9.19 -10.47 12.67
C THR A 39 -8.87 -10.21 11.20
N ALA A 40 -9.77 -10.56 10.28
CA ALA A 40 -9.62 -10.23 8.86
C ALA A 40 -9.47 -8.72 8.65
N ALA A 41 -10.36 -7.91 9.25
CA ALA A 41 -10.28 -6.46 9.17
C ALA A 41 -8.96 -5.89 9.74
N ALA A 42 -8.50 -6.39 10.88
CA ALA A 42 -7.24 -5.97 11.49
C ALA A 42 -6.02 -6.35 10.62
N VAL A 43 -6.02 -7.53 10.00
CA VAL A 43 -4.97 -7.96 9.07
C VAL A 43 -4.95 -7.08 7.81
N THR A 44 -6.11 -6.74 7.25
CA THR A 44 -6.18 -5.81 6.11
C THR A 44 -5.55 -4.46 6.43
N VAL A 45 -5.80 -3.92 7.63
CA VAL A 45 -5.16 -2.67 8.08
C VAL A 45 -3.65 -2.83 8.22
N ALA A 46 -3.18 -3.96 8.78
CA ALA A 46 -1.75 -4.23 8.95
C ALA A 46 -1.01 -4.32 7.60
N ILE A 47 -1.62 -4.97 6.61
CA ILE A 47 -1.07 -5.06 5.25
C ILE A 47 -1.07 -3.69 4.58
N GLY A 48 -2.13 -2.89 4.76
CA GLY A 48 -2.22 -1.54 4.18
C GLY A 48 -1.35 -0.49 4.87
N SER A 49 -0.87 -0.76 6.09
CA SER A 49 -0.07 0.16 6.91
C SER A 49 1.21 -0.51 7.44
N PRO A 50 2.12 -0.93 6.54
CA PRO A 50 3.38 -1.54 6.96
C PRO A 50 4.23 -0.56 7.77
N THR A 51 4.99 -1.08 8.74
CA THR A 51 5.98 -0.32 9.50
C THR A 51 7.41 -0.50 9.01
N GLY A 52 7.63 -1.39 8.04
CA GLY A 52 8.90 -1.57 7.35
C GLY A 52 8.73 -2.33 6.03
N ALA A 53 9.79 -2.37 5.21
CA ALA A 53 9.76 -2.89 3.84
C ALA A 53 10.01 -4.41 3.72
N GLY A 54 10.63 -5.02 4.73
CA GLY A 54 11.01 -6.43 4.69
C GLY A 54 9.86 -7.38 5.04
N MET A 55 9.93 -8.61 4.53
CA MET A 55 8.98 -9.69 4.84
C MET A 55 8.80 -9.91 6.36
N LEU A 56 9.88 -9.82 7.15
CA LEU A 56 9.82 -9.96 8.60
C LEU A 56 9.06 -8.80 9.28
N ALA A 57 9.20 -7.57 8.77
CA ALA A 57 8.45 -6.43 9.28
C ALA A 57 6.94 -6.62 9.01
N HIS A 58 6.57 -7.01 7.78
CA HIS A 58 5.18 -7.31 7.43
C HIS A 58 4.59 -8.46 8.27
N ALA A 59 5.35 -9.55 8.48
CA ALA A 59 4.93 -10.66 9.31
C ALA A 59 4.73 -10.23 10.78
N SER A 60 5.62 -9.37 11.29
CA SER A 60 5.52 -8.79 12.64
C SER A 60 4.27 -7.92 12.79
N ASP A 61 3.95 -7.11 11.79
CA ASP A 61 2.77 -6.24 11.82
C ASP A 61 1.47 -7.04 11.79
N ILE A 62 1.39 -8.09 10.96
CA ILE A 62 0.27 -9.04 10.95
C ILE A 62 0.15 -9.73 12.31
N ALA A 63 1.25 -10.23 12.88
CA ALA A 63 1.24 -10.91 14.17
C ALA A 63 0.76 -10.00 15.30
N LYS A 64 1.23 -8.74 15.35
CA LYS A 64 0.75 -7.72 16.30
C LYS A 64 -0.73 -7.43 16.11
N ALA A 65 -1.19 -7.26 14.87
CA ALA A 65 -2.58 -6.98 14.58
C ALA A 65 -3.49 -8.12 15.04
N VAL A 66 -3.15 -9.37 14.74
CA VAL A 66 -3.91 -10.56 15.18
C VAL A 66 -3.89 -10.69 16.70
N GLY A 67 -2.72 -10.54 17.34
CA GLY A 67 -2.56 -10.68 18.79
C GLY A 67 -3.30 -9.60 19.58
N LEU A 68 -3.11 -8.33 19.21
CA LEU A 68 -3.76 -7.19 19.87
C LEU A 68 -5.27 -7.18 19.63
N ASN A 69 -5.72 -7.43 18.39
CA ASN A 69 -7.15 -7.56 18.09
C ASN A 69 -7.76 -8.74 18.85
N GLY A 70 -7.09 -9.89 18.91
CA GLY A 70 -7.57 -11.06 19.65
C GLY A 70 -7.77 -10.77 21.13
N LEU A 71 -6.79 -10.13 21.78
CA LEU A 71 -6.89 -9.73 23.18
C LEU A 71 -8.00 -8.69 23.40
N ALA A 72 -8.06 -7.65 22.57
CA ALA A 72 -9.08 -6.61 22.64
C ALA A 72 -10.48 -7.19 22.41
N PHE A 73 -10.65 -8.10 21.45
CA PHE A 73 -11.89 -8.81 21.17
C PHE A 73 -12.37 -9.56 22.42
N LEU A 74 -11.49 -10.33 23.07
CA LEU A 74 -11.84 -11.09 24.27
C LEU A 74 -12.29 -10.17 25.41
N ILE A 75 -11.49 -9.15 25.72
CA ILE A 75 -11.75 -8.22 26.82
C ILE A 75 -13.02 -7.42 26.57
N VAL A 76 -13.14 -6.79 25.40
CA VAL A 76 -14.27 -5.89 25.11
C VAL A 76 -15.56 -6.68 24.93
N SER A 77 -15.54 -7.85 24.27
CA SER A 77 -16.73 -8.71 24.17
C SER A 77 -17.21 -9.17 25.55
N LEU A 78 -16.30 -9.50 26.46
CA LEU A 78 -16.64 -9.88 27.82
C LEU A 78 -17.24 -8.70 28.60
N VAL A 79 -16.62 -7.52 28.53
CA VAL A 79 -17.11 -6.31 29.20
C VAL A 79 -18.49 -5.93 28.67
N LEU A 80 -18.69 -5.89 27.35
CA LEU A 80 -19.99 -5.62 26.74
C LEU A 80 -21.02 -6.68 27.14
N GLY A 81 -20.64 -7.96 27.15
CA GLY A 81 -21.51 -9.04 27.63
C GLY A 81 -21.94 -8.86 29.09
N ILE A 82 -21.02 -8.45 29.98
CA ILE A 82 -21.32 -8.14 31.38
C ILE A 82 -22.27 -6.94 31.47
N VAL A 83 -22.03 -5.87 30.70
CA VAL A 83 -22.92 -4.70 30.65
C VAL A 83 -24.32 -5.11 30.20
N LEU A 84 -24.44 -5.89 29.13
CA LEU A 84 -25.71 -6.43 28.65
C LEU A 84 -26.37 -7.34 29.70
N SER A 85 -25.58 -8.05 30.50
CA SER A 85 -26.07 -8.83 31.64
C SER A 85 -26.61 -7.93 32.74
N LEU A 86 -25.92 -6.85 33.10
CA LEU A 86 -26.39 -5.88 34.10
C LEU A 86 -27.68 -5.19 33.65
N MET A 87 -27.84 -4.97 32.33
CA MET A 87 -29.05 -4.38 31.71
C MET A 87 -30.21 -5.36 31.50
N TYR A 88 -30.09 -6.62 31.94
CA TYR A 88 -31.10 -7.66 31.77
C TYR A 88 -31.51 -7.96 30.32
N VAL A 89 -30.60 -7.74 29.37
CA VAL A 89 -30.89 -8.02 27.96
C VAL A 89 -31.17 -9.54 27.78
N PRO A 90 -32.32 -9.93 27.18
CA PRO A 90 -32.75 -11.32 27.07
C PRO A 90 -32.15 -12.05 25.86
N LEU A 91 -30.98 -11.64 25.38
CA LEU A 91 -30.27 -12.17 24.20
C LEU A 91 -28.95 -12.87 24.59
N PRO A 92 -28.32 -13.66 23.70
CA PRO A 92 -26.97 -14.19 23.90
C PRO A 92 -25.96 -13.04 24.05
N ARG A 93 -25.47 -12.83 25.26
CA ARG A 93 -24.87 -11.54 25.66
C ARG A 93 -23.43 -11.44 25.19
N LEU A 94 -22.68 -12.54 25.22
CA LEU A 94 -21.32 -12.56 24.69
C LEU A 94 -21.34 -12.45 23.16
N ALA A 95 -22.22 -13.17 22.47
CA ALA A 95 -22.34 -13.03 21.02
C ALA A 95 -22.78 -11.62 20.59
N LEU A 96 -23.71 -11.00 21.31
CA LEU A 96 -24.09 -9.61 21.04
C LEU A 96 -22.94 -8.64 21.35
N GLY A 97 -22.20 -8.85 22.44
CA GLY A 97 -20.99 -8.09 22.77
C GLY A 97 -19.92 -8.19 21.68
N SER A 98 -19.69 -9.39 21.14
CA SER A 98 -18.75 -9.62 20.03
C SER A 98 -19.19 -8.96 18.73
N LEU A 99 -20.49 -8.99 18.42
CA LEU A 99 -21.05 -8.31 17.25
C LEU A 99 -20.89 -6.78 17.36
N LEU A 100 -21.19 -6.22 18.53
CA LEU A 100 -21.02 -4.79 18.81
C LEU A 100 -19.56 -4.36 18.74
N TYR A 101 -18.64 -5.16 19.29
CA TYR A 101 -17.20 -4.91 19.16
C TYR A 101 -16.76 -4.92 17.70
N MET A 102 -17.23 -5.89 16.90
CA MET A 102 -16.90 -5.96 15.48
C MET A 102 -17.37 -4.71 14.73
N MET A 103 -18.62 -4.28 14.93
CA MET A 103 -19.15 -3.05 14.33
C MET A 103 -18.33 -1.83 14.77
N ALA A 104 -18.08 -1.68 16.07
CA ALA A 104 -17.34 -0.55 16.61
C ALA A 104 -15.91 -0.49 16.08
N LEU A 105 -15.22 -1.63 15.98
CA LEU A 105 -13.88 -1.73 15.41
C LEU A 105 -13.88 -1.34 13.93
N SER A 106 -14.81 -1.86 13.13
CA SER A 106 -14.92 -1.52 11.71
C SER A 106 -15.19 -0.03 11.48
N VAL A 107 -16.07 0.57 12.29
CA VAL A 107 -16.29 2.04 12.27
C VAL A 107 -15.01 2.79 12.64
N ALA A 108 -14.32 2.37 13.69
CA ALA A 108 -13.09 3.01 14.16
C ALA A 108 -11.97 2.93 13.10
N ILE A 109 -11.81 1.79 12.43
CA ILE A 109 -10.85 1.61 11.33
C ILE A 109 -11.17 2.59 10.19
N LEU A 110 -12.41 2.61 9.70
CA LEU A 110 -12.79 3.48 8.58
C LEU A 110 -12.67 4.97 8.92
N TYR A 111 -12.98 5.33 10.16
CA TYR A 111 -12.81 6.69 10.66
C TYR A 111 -11.34 7.08 10.77
N TYR A 112 -10.48 6.18 11.25
CA TYR A 112 -9.04 6.38 11.33
C TYR A 112 -8.41 6.66 9.97
N VAL A 113 -8.83 5.93 8.93
CA VAL A 113 -8.39 6.14 7.53
C VAL A 113 -9.08 7.35 6.87
N LYS A 114 -9.81 8.17 7.65
CA LYS A 114 -10.47 9.41 7.21
C LYS A 114 -11.47 9.23 6.07
N SER A 115 -12.17 8.09 6.03
CA SER A 115 -13.18 7.77 5.00
C SER A 115 -14.46 8.64 5.10
N GLY A 116 -14.54 9.51 6.10
CA GLY A 116 -15.73 10.32 6.40
C GLY A 116 -16.61 9.68 7.48
N LEU A 117 -17.15 10.51 8.38
CA LEU A 117 -17.89 10.05 9.57
C LEU A 117 -19.11 9.20 9.19
N LEU A 118 -19.99 9.73 8.33
CA LEU A 118 -21.23 9.05 7.93
C LEU A 118 -20.95 7.72 7.23
N PHE A 119 -20.01 7.72 6.28
CA PHE A 119 -19.59 6.51 5.57
C PHE A 119 -19.04 5.45 6.53
N SER A 120 -18.20 5.85 7.47
CA SER A 120 -17.61 4.94 8.46
C SER A 120 -18.68 4.22 9.28
N TYR A 121 -19.72 4.93 9.74
CA TYR A 121 -20.84 4.31 10.46
C TYR A 121 -21.66 3.36 9.58
N ILE A 122 -22.05 3.81 8.37
CA ILE A 122 -22.87 3.00 7.46
C ILE A 122 -22.12 1.72 7.08
N ALA A 123 -20.89 1.84 6.60
CA ALA A 123 -20.10 0.71 6.15
C ALA A 123 -19.66 -0.19 7.31
N GLY A 124 -19.23 0.37 8.45
CA GLY A 124 -18.79 -0.41 9.61
C GLY A 124 -19.93 -1.22 10.26
N ILE A 125 -21.10 -0.61 10.45
CA ILE A 125 -22.28 -1.31 10.96
C ILE A 125 -22.80 -2.31 9.92
N GLY A 126 -22.87 -1.89 8.65
CA GLY A 126 -23.29 -2.74 7.53
C GLY A 126 -22.42 -3.99 7.39
N TYR A 127 -21.09 -3.86 7.49
CA TYR A 127 -20.16 -4.97 7.52
C TYR A 127 -20.48 -5.94 8.66
N GLY A 128 -20.65 -5.44 9.88
CA GLY A 128 -20.95 -6.29 11.03
C GLY A 128 -22.28 -7.04 10.89
N LEU A 129 -23.32 -6.38 10.37
CA LEU A 129 -24.61 -7.02 10.09
C LEU A 129 -24.49 -8.10 9.00
N ALA A 130 -23.81 -7.79 7.89
CA ALA A 130 -23.62 -8.72 6.79
C ALA A 130 -22.85 -9.97 7.23
N VAL A 131 -21.70 -9.80 7.89
CA VAL A 131 -20.89 -10.92 8.42
C VAL A 131 -21.68 -11.73 9.45
N GLY A 132 -22.43 -11.08 10.33
CA GLY A 132 -23.29 -11.75 11.31
C GLY A 132 -24.40 -12.59 10.66
N LEU A 133 -25.11 -12.04 9.68
CA LEU A 133 -26.20 -12.73 8.97
C LEU A 133 -25.69 -13.88 8.10
N ILE A 134 -24.60 -13.66 7.36
CA ILE A 134 -23.93 -14.72 6.57
C ILE A 134 -23.45 -15.82 7.51
N GLY A 135 -22.81 -15.47 8.63
CA GLY A 135 -22.38 -16.42 9.66
C GLY A 135 -23.53 -17.27 10.19
N LEU A 136 -24.66 -16.64 10.55
CA LEU A 136 -25.85 -17.35 11.01
C LEU A 136 -26.42 -18.29 9.93
N ALA A 137 -26.47 -17.85 8.68
CA ALA A 137 -26.91 -18.67 7.55
C ALA A 137 -25.99 -19.89 7.36
N VAL A 138 -24.67 -19.70 7.39
CA VAL A 138 -23.67 -20.78 7.32
C VAL A 138 -23.84 -21.76 8.48
N ILE A 139 -23.95 -21.26 9.71
CA ILE A 139 -24.16 -22.11 10.91
C ILE A 139 -25.45 -22.93 10.77
N PHE A 140 -26.54 -22.31 10.31
CA PHE A 140 -27.82 -22.99 10.09
C PHE A 140 -27.69 -24.10 9.04
N LEU A 141 -27.02 -23.83 7.91
CA LEU A 141 -26.79 -24.80 6.85
C LEU A 141 -25.96 -25.99 7.34
N ILE A 142 -24.83 -25.75 8.05
CA ILE A 142 -23.98 -26.81 8.61
C ILE A 142 -24.80 -27.75 9.49
N ARG A 143 -25.69 -27.20 10.34
CA ARG A 143 -26.48 -27.97 11.29
C ARG A 143 -27.57 -28.82 10.63
N LYS A 144 -28.06 -28.44 9.44
CA LYS A 144 -29.10 -29.21 8.73
C LYS A 144 -28.57 -30.43 7.94
N LYS A 145 -27.28 -30.77 8.02
CA LYS A 145 -26.58 -31.84 7.22
C LYS A 145 -26.64 -31.67 5.69
N VAL A 146 -27.63 -30.95 5.14
CA VAL A 146 -27.73 -30.51 3.73
C VAL A 146 -26.72 -29.41 3.41
N GLY A 147 -26.31 -28.62 4.41
CA GLY A 147 -25.40 -27.50 4.19
C GLY A 147 -23.98 -27.88 3.83
N ARG A 148 -23.51 -29.11 4.10
CA ARG A 148 -22.14 -29.52 3.69
C ARG A 148 -22.00 -29.52 2.16
N VAL A 149 -23.03 -29.97 1.44
CA VAL A 149 -23.04 -29.99 -0.04
C VAL A 149 -23.14 -28.57 -0.58
N ILE A 150 -24.00 -27.73 0.01
CA ILE A 150 -24.15 -26.32 -0.40
C ILE A 150 -22.88 -25.52 -0.08
N LEU A 151 -22.23 -25.76 1.06
CA LEU A 151 -20.98 -25.10 1.45
C LEU A 151 -19.80 -25.53 0.59
N LEU A 152 -19.70 -26.82 0.25
CA LEU A 152 -18.70 -27.30 -0.71
C LEU A 152 -18.95 -26.73 -2.11
N GLY A 153 -20.22 -26.61 -2.52
CA GLY A 153 -20.60 -25.96 -3.78
C GLY A 153 -20.30 -24.46 -3.79
N ALA A 154 -20.57 -23.75 -2.69
CA ALA A 154 -20.28 -22.33 -2.54
C ALA A 154 -18.76 -22.07 -2.44
N ALA A 155 -18.02 -22.87 -1.69
CA ALA A 155 -16.57 -22.82 -1.65
C ALA A 155 -15.96 -23.15 -3.01
N GLY A 156 -16.50 -24.14 -3.72
CA GLY A 156 -16.16 -24.46 -5.10
C GLY A 156 -16.43 -23.28 -6.04
N LEU A 157 -17.57 -22.60 -5.91
CA LEU A 157 -17.90 -21.39 -6.68
C LEU A 157 -16.98 -20.21 -6.36
N VAL A 158 -16.56 -20.02 -5.11
CA VAL A 158 -15.57 -18.99 -4.74
C VAL A 158 -14.21 -19.32 -5.34
N VAL A 159 -13.78 -20.59 -5.28
CA VAL A 159 -12.52 -21.03 -5.93
C VAL A 159 -12.62 -20.87 -7.45
N VAL A 160 -13.74 -21.25 -8.06
CA VAL A 160 -14.00 -21.04 -9.49
C VAL A 160 -14.06 -19.56 -9.83
N ALA A 161 -14.63 -18.69 -8.99
CA ALA A 161 -14.65 -17.25 -9.22
C ALA A 161 -13.27 -16.60 -9.05
N ILE A 162 -12.44 -17.09 -8.12
CA ILE A 162 -11.05 -16.65 -7.96
C ILE A 162 -10.21 -17.13 -9.16
N LEU A 163 -10.40 -18.37 -9.61
CA LEU A 163 -9.72 -18.91 -10.78
C LEU A 163 -10.21 -18.25 -12.07
N ALA A 164 -11.51 -17.99 -12.20
CA ALA A 164 -12.10 -17.27 -13.32
C ALA A 164 -11.63 -15.82 -13.32
N GLY A 165 -11.58 -15.13 -12.18
CA GLY A 165 -11.01 -13.78 -12.08
C GLY A 165 -9.50 -13.73 -12.34
N LYS A 166 -8.79 -14.86 -12.29
CA LYS A 166 -7.41 -15.00 -12.78
C LYS A 166 -7.32 -15.38 -14.27
N LEU A 167 -8.38 -15.92 -14.84
CA LEU A 167 -8.49 -16.27 -16.26
C LEU A 167 -9.12 -15.12 -17.07
N ASP A 168 -9.79 -14.18 -16.39
CA ASP A 168 -10.41 -12.97 -16.92
C ASP A 168 -9.44 -11.78 -16.84
N GLU A 169 -8.14 -12.03 -17.06
CA GLU A 169 -7.32 -11.10 -17.87
C GLU A 169 -7.81 -11.19 -19.32
N GLN A 170 -9.10 -10.93 -19.52
CA GLN A 170 -9.58 -10.60 -20.84
C GLN A 170 -9.06 -9.20 -21.08
N GLU A 171 -8.12 -9.06 -22.04
CA GLU A 171 -7.80 -7.75 -22.61
C GLU A 171 -9.13 -7.07 -22.88
N LEU A 172 -9.46 -6.09 -22.04
CA LEU A 172 -10.67 -5.31 -22.18
C LEU A 172 -10.41 -4.47 -23.42
N SER A 173 -10.66 -5.06 -24.59
CA SER A 173 -10.60 -4.37 -25.87
C SER A 173 -11.70 -3.32 -25.81
N LEU A 174 -11.30 -2.13 -25.36
CA LEU A 174 -12.11 -0.94 -25.43
C LEU A 174 -12.50 -0.83 -26.90
N GLN A 175 -13.76 -1.10 -27.22
CA GLN A 175 -14.31 -0.72 -28.51
C GLN A 175 -14.24 0.80 -28.55
N VAL A 176 -13.21 1.32 -29.21
CA VAL A 176 -13.08 2.73 -29.52
C VAL A 176 -14.23 3.07 -30.47
N THR A 177 -15.34 3.53 -29.91
CA THR A 177 -16.47 4.07 -30.67
C THR A 177 -16.13 5.50 -31.08
N GLY A 178 -15.26 5.62 -32.07
CA GLY A 178 -14.91 6.84 -32.77
C GLY A 178 -14.43 6.46 -34.16
N ASP A 179 -14.63 7.32 -35.16
CA ASP A 179 -14.02 7.13 -36.48
C ASP A 179 -12.53 6.86 -36.28
N ALA A 180 -12.06 5.72 -36.78
CA ALA A 180 -10.66 5.33 -36.66
C ALA A 180 -9.82 6.50 -37.19
N PRO A 181 -8.94 7.11 -36.37
CA PRO A 181 -7.98 8.07 -36.92
C PRO A 181 -7.24 7.37 -38.04
N ALA A 182 -6.93 8.09 -39.12
CA ALA A 182 -6.23 7.55 -40.28
C ALA A 182 -5.12 6.60 -39.80
N THR A 183 -5.17 5.33 -40.22
CA THR A 183 -4.20 4.31 -39.80
C THR A 183 -2.81 4.83 -40.13
N ILE A 184 -2.10 5.27 -39.10
CA ILE A 184 -0.70 5.65 -39.24
C ILE A 184 0.06 4.32 -39.26
N ASP A 185 0.73 4.04 -40.37
CA ASP A 185 1.58 2.87 -40.55
C ASP A 185 2.86 3.05 -39.72
N VAL A 186 2.71 2.93 -38.40
CA VAL A 186 3.80 2.96 -37.43
C VAL A 186 3.86 1.59 -36.79
N SER A 187 5.08 1.08 -36.64
CA SER A 187 5.32 -0.14 -35.89
C SER A 187 4.75 -0.03 -34.48
N ASN A 188 4.31 -1.16 -33.93
CA ASN A 188 3.74 -1.23 -32.60
C ASN A 188 4.72 -0.63 -31.57
N PRO A 189 4.36 0.46 -30.85
CA PRO A 189 5.25 1.08 -29.88
C PRO A 189 5.55 0.15 -28.69
N GLY A 190 4.71 -0.87 -28.48
CA GLY A 190 4.88 -1.90 -27.45
C GLY A 190 6.01 -2.91 -27.74
N GLU A 191 6.46 -3.02 -28.99
CA GLU A 191 7.54 -3.94 -29.36
C GLU A 191 8.92 -3.34 -29.02
N SER A 192 9.87 -4.22 -28.66
CA SER A 192 11.27 -3.83 -28.45
C SER A 192 11.85 -3.19 -29.71
N GLY A 193 12.63 -2.13 -29.52
CA GLY A 193 13.39 -1.52 -30.59
C GLY A 193 14.66 -2.33 -30.95
N PRO A 194 15.44 -1.83 -31.91
CA PRO A 194 16.58 -2.54 -32.47
C PRO A 194 17.86 -2.48 -31.61
N HIS A 195 17.88 -1.70 -30.53
CA HIS A 195 19.04 -1.55 -29.66
C HIS A 195 19.00 -2.58 -28.53
N ASP A 196 20.14 -3.22 -28.26
CA ASP A 196 20.43 -3.79 -26.94
C ASP A 196 20.73 -2.65 -25.95
N PHE A 197 20.78 -2.95 -24.66
CA PHE A 197 21.05 -1.95 -23.62
C PHE A 197 21.82 -2.54 -22.44
N THR A 198 22.55 -1.67 -21.75
CA THR A 198 23.21 -1.93 -20.48
C THR A 198 22.40 -1.35 -19.34
N PHE A 199 22.15 -2.16 -18.31
CA PHE A 199 21.50 -1.74 -17.07
C PHE A 199 22.55 -1.50 -15.98
N PHE A 200 22.41 -0.41 -15.22
CA PHE A 200 23.19 -0.17 -14.01
C PHE A 200 22.45 0.78 -13.05
N THR A 201 22.83 0.78 -11.78
CA THR A 201 22.31 1.72 -10.77
C THR A 201 23.35 2.75 -10.37
N TYR A 202 22.87 3.94 -10.02
CA TYR A 202 23.67 4.94 -9.32
C TYR A 202 22.97 5.33 -8.02
N GLY A 203 23.75 5.66 -6.99
CA GLY A 203 23.19 5.92 -5.66
C GLY A 203 24.22 6.24 -4.60
N SER A 204 23.80 6.39 -3.35
CA SER A 204 24.68 6.83 -2.26
C SER A 204 25.73 5.81 -1.83
N GLY A 205 25.46 4.51 -2.03
CA GLY A 205 26.34 3.41 -1.62
C GLY A 205 26.19 2.98 -0.16
N ASP A 206 25.27 3.61 0.57
CA ASP A 206 25.00 3.35 1.99
C ASP A 206 23.51 3.14 2.32
N ASP A 207 22.66 2.98 1.30
CA ASP A 207 21.23 2.67 1.50
C ASP A 207 21.05 1.35 2.28
N VAL A 208 20.43 1.43 3.44
CA VAL A 208 20.22 0.29 4.35
C VAL A 208 19.00 -0.57 4.01
N GLN A 209 18.11 -0.05 3.17
CA GLN A 209 16.88 -0.72 2.77
C GLN A 209 17.04 -1.49 1.46
N ARG A 210 17.89 -0.98 0.55
CA ARG A 210 17.98 -1.42 -0.85
C ARG A 210 19.43 -1.64 -1.23
N ALA A 211 19.79 -2.90 -1.46
CA ALA A 211 21.18 -3.28 -1.76
C ALA A 211 21.70 -2.62 -3.04
N GLU A 212 20.83 -2.44 -4.05
CA GLU A 212 21.15 -1.84 -5.34
C GLU A 212 21.52 -0.35 -5.28
N TYR A 213 21.22 0.33 -4.18
CA TYR A 213 21.67 1.70 -3.89
C TYR A 213 22.67 1.76 -2.72
N GLY A 214 22.90 0.61 -2.07
CA GLY A 214 23.84 0.43 -0.97
C GLY A 214 25.07 -0.34 -1.43
N ALA A 215 25.29 -1.51 -0.84
CA ALA A 215 26.49 -2.31 -1.05
C ALA A 215 26.69 -2.85 -2.48
N GLU A 216 25.63 -2.90 -3.30
CA GLU A 216 25.65 -3.42 -4.67
C GLU A 216 25.50 -2.32 -5.73
N VAL A 217 25.63 -1.05 -5.36
CA VAL A 217 25.53 0.06 -6.33
C VAL A 217 26.65 0.02 -7.37
N ASP A 218 26.32 0.22 -8.64
CA ASP A 218 27.30 0.22 -9.72
C ASP A 218 28.13 1.53 -9.76
N GLU A 219 27.47 2.69 -9.60
CA GLU A 219 28.13 3.99 -9.58
C GLU A 219 27.72 4.84 -8.35
N VAL A 220 28.70 5.11 -7.47
CA VAL A 220 28.46 5.91 -6.26
C VAL A 220 28.33 7.39 -6.59
N THR A 221 27.31 8.05 -6.05
CA THR A 221 27.00 9.46 -6.26
C THR A 221 26.86 10.21 -4.93
N PRO A 222 27.14 11.52 -4.89
CA PRO A 222 27.00 12.31 -3.67
C PRO A 222 25.54 12.54 -3.31
N THR A 223 25.30 12.78 -2.02
CA THR A 223 24.00 13.24 -1.50
C THR A 223 23.79 14.74 -1.72
N VAL A 224 22.58 15.21 -1.50
CA VAL A 224 22.18 16.62 -1.60
C VAL A 224 21.44 17.11 -0.36
N ASP A 225 21.66 18.37 -0.02
CA ASP A 225 21.07 19.03 1.15
C ASP A 225 19.83 19.85 0.76
N ALA A 226 18.68 19.48 1.32
CA ALA A 226 17.39 20.14 1.18
C ALA A 226 16.90 20.81 2.48
N SER A 227 17.74 20.87 3.53
CA SER A 227 17.39 21.39 4.85
C SER A 227 16.93 22.85 4.85
N ASP A 228 17.33 23.62 3.83
CA ASP A 228 16.88 25.01 3.61
C ASP A 228 15.36 25.16 3.46
N PHE A 229 14.66 24.15 2.95
CA PHE A 229 13.20 24.21 2.74
C PHE A 229 12.44 22.99 3.28
N ILE A 230 13.10 21.89 3.59
CA ILE A 230 12.50 20.73 4.25
C ILE A 230 12.73 20.82 5.75
N THR A 231 11.79 21.49 6.42
CA THR A 231 11.84 21.75 7.86
C THR A 231 11.07 20.71 8.69
N LYS A 232 10.31 19.82 8.03
CA LYS A 232 9.56 18.74 8.67
C LYS A 232 9.99 17.40 8.10
N TRP A 233 10.94 16.79 8.79
CA TRP A 233 11.37 15.41 8.59
C TRP A 233 11.08 14.61 9.86
N PRO A 234 10.09 13.70 9.87
CA PRO A 234 9.72 12.95 11.07
C PRO A 234 10.83 11.98 11.52
N GLU A 235 11.12 11.88 12.82
CA GLU A 235 12.15 10.97 13.36
C GLU A 235 11.97 9.50 12.93
N LYS A 236 10.72 9.01 12.85
CA LYS A 236 10.45 7.64 12.39
C LYS A 236 10.80 7.40 10.93
N ARG A 237 10.78 8.46 10.12
CA ARG A 237 11.21 8.42 8.72
C ARG A 237 12.72 8.40 8.64
N GLU A 238 13.37 9.26 9.40
CA GLU A 238 14.83 9.27 9.52
C GLU A 238 15.36 7.92 10.02
N ALA A 239 14.73 7.33 11.03
CA ALA A 239 15.09 6.01 11.52
C ALA A 239 14.84 4.87 10.51
N PHE A 240 13.93 5.06 9.55
CA PHE A 240 13.68 4.08 8.50
C PHE A 240 14.72 4.20 7.37
N TRP A 241 15.04 5.43 6.95
CA TRP A 241 15.96 5.68 5.84
C TRP A 241 17.43 5.80 6.26
N GLU A 242 17.70 6.04 7.54
CA GLU A 242 19.01 6.37 8.12
C GLU A 242 19.65 7.66 7.58
N PHE A 243 18.85 8.55 6.99
CA PHE A 243 19.26 9.89 6.59
C PHE A 243 18.17 10.95 6.80
N GLY A 244 18.62 12.19 7.00
CA GLY A 244 17.81 13.40 7.10
C GLY A 244 17.76 14.22 5.81
N PRO A 245 17.04 15.37 5.81
CA PRO A 245 16.93 16.25 4.65
C PRO A 245 18.28 16.84 4.20
N GLU A 246 19.31 16.81 5.03
CA GLU A 246 20.67 17.26 4.72
C GLU A 246 21.49 16.27 3.88
N ASN A 247 21.07 15.00 3.82
CA ASN A 247 21.79 13.91 3.16
C ASN A 247 20.88 13.11 2.21
N LEU A 248 20.06 13.78 1.40
CA LEU A 248 19.16 13.06 0.48
C LEU A 248 19.96 12.37 -0.63
N PRO A 249 19.79 11.06 -0.86
CA PRO A 249 20.54 10.34 -1.88
C PRO A 249 20.02 10.67 -3.29
N LEU A 250 20.92 10.60 -4.27
CA LEU A 250 20.58 10.68 -5.69
C LEU A 250 20.58 9.27 -6.28
N ASN A 251 19.54 8.50 -5.98
CA ASN A 251 19.41 7.11 -6.40
C ASN A 251 18.65 6.97 -7.72
N GLY A 252 19.10 6.11 -8.63
CA GLY A 252 18.40 5.85 -9.89
C GLY A 252 18.80 4.56 -10.58
N ARG A 253 17.85 3.99 -11.30
CA ARG A 253 18.04 2.83 -12.20
C ARG A 253 18.18 3.36 -13.62
N THR A 254 19.20 2.91 -14.35
CA THR A 254 19.53 3.43 -15.68
C THR A 254 19.58 2.33 -16.72
N TRP A 255 18.87 2.52 -17.83
CA TRP A 255 18.96 1.70 -19.03
C TRP A 255 19.61 2.54 -20.13
N LEU A 256 20.88 2.23 -20.41
CA LEU A 256 21.71 2.89 -21.40
C LEU A 256 21.67 2.09 -22.71
N PRO A 257 21.18 2.64 -23.83
CA PRO A 257 21.24 1.96 -25.12
C PRO A 257 22.68 1.68 -25.54
N ASP A 258 22.90 0.53 -26.17
CA ASP A 258 24.18 0.20 -26.78
C ASP A 258 24.37 1.02 -28.08
N GLY A 259 25.56 1.60 -28.23
CA GLY A 259 25.94 2.43 -29.37
C GLY A 259 26.77 3.65 -28.97
N ASP A 260 27.10 4.49 -29.95
CA ASP A 260 28.02 5.62 -29.73
C ASP A 260 27.36 6.78 -28.96
N GLY A 261 26.03 6.94 -29.05
CA GLY A 261 25.32 8.09 -28.49
C GLY A 261 25.59 9.39 -29.28
N PRO A 262 25.25 10.56 -28.71
CA PRO A 262 24.52 10.74 -27.45
C PRO A 262 23.03 10.41 -27.63
N PHE A 263 22.40 9.90 -26.57
CA PHE A 263 21.00 9.48 -26.57
C PHE A 263 20.13 10.53 -25.85
N PRO A 264 18.91 10.82 -26.34
CA PRO A 264 17.94 11.64 -25.62
C PRO A 264 17.66 11.07 -24.23
N VAL A 265 17.57 11.94 -23.23
CA VAL A 265 17.41 11.55 -21.82
C VAL A 265 15.94 11.54 -21.43
N VAL A 266 15.48 10.44 -20.83
CA VAL A 266 14.14 10.31 -20.29
C VAL A 266 14.23 10.00 -18.79
N LEU A 267 13.81 10.94 -17.93
CA LEU A 267 13.66 10.65 -16.50
C LEU A 267 12.21 10.27 -16.20
N MET A 268 12.06 9.18 -15.45
CA MET A 268 10.80 8.61 -15.01
C MET A 268 10.72 8.72 -13.50
N VAL A 269 9.58 9.19 -12.99
CA VAL A 269 9.34 9.37 -11.55
C VAL A 269 8.03 8.75 -11.13
N HIS A 270 8.08 7.89 -10.12
CA HIS A 270 6.90 7.25 -9.58
C HIS A 270 6.00 8.21 -8.80
N GLY A 271 4.71 7.86 -8.79
CA GLY A 271 3.72 8.55 -7.97
C GLY A 271 3.90 8.25 -6.48
N ASN A 272 3.13 8.96 -5.66
CA ASN A 272 3.18 8.72 -4.21
C ASN A 272 2.55 7.37 -3.85
N HIS A 273 3.41 6.42 -3.46
CA HIS A 273 3.04 5.19 -2.79
C HIS A 273 3.29 5.29 -1.28
N THR A 274 3.22 4.17 -0.56
CA THR A 274 3.68 4.06 0.83
C THR A 274 5.19 3.83 0.82
N MET A 275 5.99 4.61 1.54
CA MET A 275 7.47 4.58 1.42
C MET A 275 8.09 3.22 1.79
N GLU A 276 7.40 2.41 2.58
CA GLU A 276 7.77 1.05 2.97
C GLU A 276 7.56 0.03 1.83
N TYR A 277 6.94 0.43 0.72
CA TYR A 277 6.81 -0.36 -0.50
C TYR A 277 7.47 0.43 -1.64
N PHE A 278 8.72 0.09 -1.92
CA PHE A 278 9.53 0.78 -2.92
C PHE A 278 8.88 0.71 -4.29
N SER A 279 8.95 1.82 -5.02
CA SER A 279 8.29 1.96 -6.30
C SER A 279 9.25 1.98 -7.48
N THR A 280 10.55 2.18 -7.22
CA THR A 280 11.52 2.54 -8.25
C THR A 280 11.72 1.49 -9.36
N ASP A 281 11.46 0.21 -9.09
CA ASP A 281 11.47 -0.91 -10.04
C ASP A 281 10.20 -1.01 -10.91
N GLY A 282 9.13 -0.30 -10.55
CA GLY A 282 7.84 -0.35 -11.24
C GLY A 282 7.86 0.25 -12.67
N TYR A 283 8.97 0.84 -13.11
CA TYR A 283 9.18 1.33 -14.47
C TYR A 283 10.21 0.52 -15.26
N ASP A 284 10.67 -0.64 -14.76
CA ASP A 284 11.69 -1.43 -15.45
C ASP A 284 11.31 -1.75 -16.89
N TYR A 285 10.09 -2.25 -17.11
CA TYR A 285 9.58 -2.56 -18.46
C TYR A 285 9.61 -1.33 -19.40
N LEU A 286 9.32 -0.14 -18.88
CA LEU A 286 9.32 1.10 -19.66
C LEU A 286 10.75 1.57 -19.92
N GLY A 287 11.64 1.43 -18.94
CA GLY A 287 13.07 1.70 -19.09
C GLY A 287 13.70 0.85 -20.17
N GLU A 288 13.47 -0.48 -20.15
CA GLU A 288 13.93 -1.42 -21.17
C GLU A 288 13.37 -1.08 -22.55
N GLN A 289 12.07 -0.79 -22.64
CA GLN A 289 11.42 -0.45 -23.90
C GLN A 289 11.98 0.85 -24.50
N LEU A 290 12.16 1.89 -23.68
CA LEU A 290 12.73 3.16 -24.12
C LEU A 290 14.19 2.99 -24.55
N ALA A 291 14.99 2.26 -23.77
CA ALA A 291 16.39 2.01 -24.09
C ALA A 291 16.55 1.23 -25.39
N SER A 292 15.74 0.19 -25.61
CA SER A 292 15.76 -0.56 -26.88
C SER A 292 15.43 0.30 -28.11
N ARG A 293 14.79 1.48 -27.90
CA ARG A 293 14.44 2.45 -28.94
C ARG A 293 15.41 3.63 -29.01
N GLY A 294 16.55 3.58 -28.31
CA GLY A 294 17.59 4.59 -28.37
C GLY A 294 17.40 5.79 -27.43
N PHE A 295 16.63 5.63 -26.35
CA PHE A 295 16.50 6.63 -25.30
C PHE A 295 17.29 6.22 -24.06
N LEU A 296 18.10 7.12 -23.50
CA LEU A 296 18.69 6.90 -22.19
C LEU A 296 17.58 7.04 -21.14
N ALA A 297 17.14 5.94 -20.56
CA ALA A 297 16.01 5.92 -19.64
C ALA A 297 16.51 5.79 -18.19
N ILE A 298 15.98 6.64 -17.30
CA ILE A 298 16.32 6.65 -15.88
C ILE A 298 15.06 6.63 -15.04
N SER A 299 14.90 5.62 -14.18
CA SER A 299 13.89 5.63 -13.10
C SER A 299 14.53 6.24 -11.85
N VAL A 300 14.05 7.42 -11.45
CA VAL A 300 14.56 8.18 -10.30
C VAL A 300 13.87 7.71 -9.02
N ASP A 301 14.65 7.41 -7.99
CA ASP A 301 14.17 7.08 -6.67
C ASP A 301 13.73 8.34 -5.92
N GLU A 302 12.44 8.40 -5.61
CA GLU A 302 11.86 9.40 -4.70
C GLU A 302 11.06 8.73 -3.57
N ASP A 303 11.35 7.46 -3.26
CA ASP A 303 10.58 6.68 -2.28
C ASP A 303 10.65 7.32 -0.89
N PHE A 304 11.77 7.95 -0.53
CA PHE A 304 11.91 8.68 0.73
C PHE A 304 11.03 9.94 0.82
N VAL A 305 10.48 10.42 -0.29
CA VAL A 305 9.50 11.54 -0.33
C VAL A 305 8.05 11.05 -0.24
N ASN A 306 7.81 9.74 -0.38
CA ASN A 306 6.48 9.13 -0.30
C ASN A 306 5.81 9.34 1.07
N TYR A 307 4.50 9.12 1.10
CA TYR A 307 3.73 9.07 2.34
C TYR A 307 4.04 7.78 3.12
N SER A 308 3.98 7.84 4.44
CA SER A 308 3.95 6.66 5.30
C SER A 308 2.74 6.77 6.23
N ASN A 309 2.08 5.64 6.48
CA ASN A 309 1.00 5.57 7.48
C ASN A 309 1.53 5.84 8.90
N VAL A 310 2.84 5.66 9.12
CA VAL A 310 3.49 5.79 10.43
C VAL A 310 4.14 7.16 10.62
N SER A 311 4.76 7.71 9.58
CA SER A 311 5.52 8.98 9.66
C SER A 311 4.86 10.15 8.91
N GLY A 312 3.88 9.90 8.05
CA GLY A 312 3.26 10.94 7.22
C GLY A 312 4.11 11.28 5.98
N SER A 313 3.94 12.49 5.46
CA SER A 313 4.71 13.05 4.33
C SER A 313 5.57 14.23 4.81
N PRO A 314 6.71 14.51 4.14
CA PRO A 314 7.50 15.69 4.47
C PRO A 314 6.74 16.95 4.02
N ASN A 315 7.09 18.11 4.58
CA ASN A 315 6.56 19.37 4.05
C ASN A 315 7.07 19.61 2.63
N ASP A 316 6.31 20.37 1.83
CA ASP A 316 6.70 20.79 0.48
C ASP A 316 7.13 19.63 -0.43
N ASN A 317 6.52 18.46 -0.25
CA ASN A 317 6.89 17.23 -0.97
C ASN A 317 6.89 17.38 -2.50
N TYR A 318 6.00 18.17 -3.09
CA TYR A 318 5.99 18.41 -4.53
C TYR A 318 7.20 19.22 -4.99
N GLN A 319 7.58 20.24 -4.22
CA GLN A 319 8.76 21.06 -4.49
C GLN A 319 10.04 20.25 -4.27
N LEU A 320 10.07 19.36 -3.27
CA LEU A 320 11.18 18.46 -3.02
C LEU A 320 11.43 17.54 -4.22
N ARG A 321 10.38 16.87 -4.71
CA ARG A 321 10.47 16.03 -5.91
C ARG A 321 10.99 16.80 -7.11
N ALA A 322 10.44 18.01 -7.30
CA ALA A 322 10.90 18.85 -8.40
C ALA A 322 12.35 19.27 -8.32
N TRP A 323 12.79 19.60 -7.12
CA TRP A 323 14.17 19.93 -6.87
C TRP A 323 15.09 18.72 -7.01
N LEU A 324 14.68 17.53 -6.55
CA LEU A 324 15.44 16.28 -6.72
C LEU A 324 15.66 15.96 -8.20
N LEU A 325 14.64 16.06 -9.06
CA LEU A 325 14.84 15.86 -10.50
C LEU A 325 15.91 16.78 -11.10
N LEU A 326 15.96 18.04 -10.67
CA LEU A 326 17.02 18.97 -11.11
C LEU A 326 18.40 18.54 -10.58
N LYS A 327 18.47 18.01 -9.36
CA LYS A 327 19.72 17.46 -8.80
C LYS A 327 20.17 16.20 -9.53
N HIS A 328 19.24 15.33 -9.93
CA HIS A 328 19.51 14.18 -10.77
C HIS A 328 20.06 14.60 -12.14
N LEU A 329 19.43 15.58 -12.81
CA LEU A 329 19.95 16.11 -14.08
C LEU A 329 21.38 16.65 -13.94
N ALA A 330 21.66 17.43 -12.89
CA ALA A 330 23.01 17.94 -12.63
C ALA A 330 24.02 16.83 -12.30
N GLN A 331 23.60 15.75 -11.64
CA GLN A 331 24.44 14.58 -11.39
C GLN A 331 24.72 13.80 -12.67
N LEU A 332 23.70 13.53 -13.49
CA LEU A 332 23.84 12.87 -14.78
C LEU A 332 24.75 13.66 -15.73
N GLN A 333 24.70 15.00 -15.71
CA GLN A 333 25.62 15.84 -16.48
C GLN A 333 27.08 15.66 -16.03
N ARG A 334 27.33 15.53 -14.72
CA ARG A 334 28.67 15.26 -14.19
C ARG A 334 29.16 13.87 -14.59
N MET A 335 28.29 12.86 -14.50
CA MET A 335 28.59 11.49 -14.94
C MET A 335 28.92 11.46 -16.44
N ASN A 336 28.14 12.16 -17.27
CA ASN A 336 28.37 12.28 -18.71
C ASN A 336 29.70 12.96 -19.07
N GLN A 337 30.29 13.74 -18.16
CA GLN A 337 31.58 14.42 -18.34
C GLN A 337 32.76 13.65 -17.71
N SER A 338 32.50 12.57 -16.99
CA SER A 338 33.53 11.80 -16.27
C SER A 338 33.96 10.58 -17.08
N GLU A 339 35.22 10.50 -17.48
CA GLU A 339 35.78 9.37 -18.24
C GLU A 339 35.67 8.01 -17.53
N THR A 340 35.45 8.02 -16.21
CA THR A 340 35.28 6.81 -15.40
C THR A 340 33.83 6.34 -15.28
N SER A 341 32.86 7.14 -15.73
CA SER A 341 31.44 6.80 -15.65
C SER A 341 31.00 5.99 -16.87
N ALA A 342 30.06 5.07 -16.66
CA ALA A 342 29.39 4.36 -17.76
C ALA A 342 28.64 5.32 -18.71
N LEU A 343 28.28 6.52 -18.23
CA LEU A 343 27.57 7.53 -19.01
C LEU A 343 28.48 8.47 -19.80
N PHE A 344 29.81 8.31 -19.77
CA PHE A 344 30.72 9.25 -20.41
C PHE A 344 30.39 9.49 -21.90
N GLY A 345 30.00 10.72 -22.23
CA GLY A 345 29.64 11.14 -23.59
C GLY A 345 28.36 10.49 -24.16
N LYS A 346 27.55 9.82 -23.35
CA LYS A 346 26.37 9.06 -23.81
C LYS A 346 25.05 9.82 -23.76
N ALA A 347 24.94 10.92 -23.02
CA ALA A 347 23.68 11.63 -22.79
C ALA A 347 23.57 12.94 -23.58
N ASP A 348 22.43 13.13 -24.27
CA ASP A 348 22.04 14.38 -24.94
C ASP A 348 21.13 15.22 -24.03
N PHE A 349 21.70 16.24 -23.37
CA PHE A 349 20.96 17.14 -22.48
C PHE A 349 20.19 18.26 -23.21
N ASP A 350 20.32 18.38 -24.54
CA ASP A 350 19.45 19.25 -25.33
C ASP A 350 18.08 18.57 -25.61
N GLN A 351 17.99 17.26 -25.39
CA GLN A 351 16.79 16.45 -25.56
C GLN A 351 16.42 15.71 -24.27
N VAL A 352 15.80 16.44 -23.33
CA VAL A 352 15.33 15.88 -22.05
C VAL A 352 13.80 15.78 -22.03
N ALA A 353 13.30 14.59 -21.76
CA ALA A 353 11.89 14.33 -21.47
C ALA A 353 11.71 13.90 -20.00
N LEU A 354 10.59 14.32 -19.42
CA LEU A 354 10.14 13.89 -18.09
C LEU A 354 8.84 13.10 -18.22
N ILE A 355 8.82 11.93 -17.61
CA ILE A 355 7.66 11.06 -17.47
C ILE A 355 7.34 10.92 -15.98
N GLY A 356 6.09 11.15 -15.61
CA GLY A 356 5.64 10.95 -14.24
C GLY A 356 4.24 10.35 -14.19
N HIS A 357 3.85 9.87 -13.01
CA HIS A 357 2.48 9.50 -12.71
C HIS A 357 1.99 10.15 -11.40
N SER A 358 0.73 10.56 -11.37
CA SER A 358 0.04 11.09 -10.17
C SER A 358 0.73 12.32 -9.54
N ARG A 359 1.49 12.13 -8.45
CA ARG A 359 2.25 13.19 -7.77
C ARG A 359 3.62 13.44 -8.40
N GLY A 360 4.20 12.44 -9.06
CA GLY A 360 5.42 12.58 -9.88
C GLY A 360 5.19 13.44 -11.12
N ASP A 361 3.95 13.90 -11.36
CA ASP A 361 3.54 14.70 -12.50
C ASP A 361 3.12 16.13 -12.13
N ARG A 362 2.71 16.36 -10.88
CA ARG A 362 1.87 17.52 -10.54
C ARG A 362 2.73 18.73 -10.15
N ARG A 363 3.01 19.59 -11.15
CA ARG A 363 3.70 20.92 -11.15
C ARG A 363 5.09 20.96 -11.80
N TRP A 364 5.21 20.39 -13.00
CA TRP A 364 6.35 20.68 -13.90
C TRP A 364 6.05 21.90 -14.78
N GLN A 365 6.64 23.07 -14.51
CA GLN A 365 6.64 24.22 -15.43
C GLN A 365 8.06 24.79 -15.56
N TRP A 366 8.79 24.34 -16.58
CA TRP A 366 10.12 24.84 -16.95
C TRP A 366 10.18 25.05 -18.47
N PRO A 367 10.77 26.15 -18.97
CA PRO A 367 11.02 26.31 -20.40
C PRO A 367 12.03 25.25 -20.89
N GLY A 368 11.71 24.53 -21.97
CA GLY A 368 12.64 23.59 -22.63
C GLY A 368 12.47 22.09 -22.29
N ILE A 369 11.56 21.73 -21.37
CA ILE A 369 11.28 20.32 -21.03
C ILE A 369 9.98 19.86 -21.68
N THR A 370 10.02 18.78 -22.46
CA THR A 370 8.81 18.14 -22.99
C THR A 370 8.23 17.21 -21.94
N ARG A 371 6.96 17.42 -21.56
CA ARG A 371 6.26 16.63 -20.55
C ARG A 371 5.36 15.59 -21.21
N LEU A 372 5.49 14.33 -20.81
CA LEU A 372 4.48 13.30 -21.02
C LEU A 372 3.90 12.87 -19.67
N SER A 373 2.60 13.14 -19.47
CA SER A 373 1.85 12.62 -18.33
C SER A 373 1.23 11.29 -18.76
N LEU A 374 1.68 10.19 -18.16
CA LEU A 374 1.10 8.88 -18.42
C LEU A 374 -0.16 8.72 -17.57
N ALA A 375 -1.33 8.95 -18.17
CA ALA A 375 -2.60 8.52 -17.61
C ALA A 375 -2.81 7.02 -17.91
N MET A 376 -2.10 6.13 -17.22
CA MET A 376 -2.48 4.72 -17.23
C MET A 376 -3.71 4.56 -16.34
N MET A 377 -4.88 4.43 -16.96
CA MET A 377 -6.00 3.75 -16.31
C MET A 377 -5.51 2.33 -15.99
N LYS A 378 -5.53 1.97 -14.70
CA LYS A 378 -5.18 0.62 -14.24
C LYS A 378 -5.86 -0.43 -15.14
N PRO A 379 -5.16 -1.51 -15.53
CA PRO A 379 -5.80 -2.65 -16.16
C PRO A 379 -6.92 -3.22 -15.28
#